data_AF-A0AAQ3WD43-F1
#
_entry.id   AF-A0AAQ3WD43-F1
#
_cell.length_a   1.000
_cell.length_b   1.000
_cell.length_c   1.000
_cell.angle_alpha   90.00
_cell.angle_beta   90.00
_cell.angle_gamma   90.00
#
_symmetry.space_group_name_H-M   'P 1'
#
loop_
_entity.id
_entity.type
_entity.pdbx_description
1 polymer ?
#
loop_
_entity_poly.entity_id
_entity_poly.type
_entity_poly.pdbx_seq_one_letter_code
_entity_poly.pdbx_strand_id
1 'polypeptide(L)'
;MATRTDIQFAVCLCARYQASLKTSHYQAVKHIFRYLKFTPELGVWYSSEGFRMLTLLAAGLIANKLPTHARISLVSWSSRKQGCVSLSTTEAEYIVVASCCSQLLWMMSDFGLRCGRIPLLVDSTSTIFVAKNSILHSRTKHID
;
A
#
# COMPACT_ATOMS: atom_id res chain seq x y z
N MET A 1 -5.61 -1.35 18.39
CA MET A 1 -4.89 -0.24 17.70
C MET A 1 -5.50 -0.11 16.31
N ALA A 2 -5.81 1.10 15.84
CA ALA A 2 -6.44 1.31 14.53
C ALA A 2 -5.56 2.20 13.65
N THR A 3 -5.40 1.84 12.37
CA THR A 3 -4.63 2.61 11.39
C THR A 3 -5.56 3.39 10.47
N ARG A 4 -5.26 4.68 10.24
CA ARG A 4 -6.03 5.61 9.40
C ARG A 4 -5.42 5.78 8.01
N THR A 5 -5.59 4.77 7.15
CA THR A 5 -5.01 4.77 5.79
C THR A 5 -5.60 5.85 4.88
N ASP A 6 -6.82 6.30 5.17
CA ASP A 6 -7.59 7.31 4.44
C ASP A 6 -6.96 8.71 4.46
N ILE A 7 -6.29 9.11 5.55
CA ILE A 7 -5.63 10.43 5.69
C ILE A 7 -4.12 10.36 5.61
N GLN A 8 -3.56 9.16 5.57
CA GLN A 8 -2.15 8.95 5.87
C GLN A 8 -1.22 9.48 4.76
N PHE A 9 -1.67 9.55 3.51
CA PHE A 9 -0.98 10.35 2.49
C PHE A 9 -0.93 11.84 2.83
N ALA A 10 -2.07 12.44 3.22
CA ALA A 10 -2.16 13.85 3.56
C ALA A 10 -1.30 14.19 4.79
N VAL A 11 -1.27 13.32 5.79
CA VAL A 11 -0.40 13.43 6.98
C VAL A 11 1.07 13.37 6.58
N CYS A 12 1.48 12.35 5.81
CA CYS A 12 2.86 12.22 5.35
C CYS A 12 3.30 13.41 4.49
N LEU A 13 2.41 13.94 3.64
CA LEU A 13 2.70 15.11 2.84
C LEU A 13 2.90 16.36 3.71
N CYS A 14 2.04 16.58 4.70
CA CYS A 14 2.17 17.71 5.63
C CYS A 14 3.45 17.61 6.47
N ALA A 15 3.83 16.40 6.91
CA ALA A 15 5.04 16.17 7.70
C ALA A 15 6.32 16.61 6.99
N ARG A 16 6.37 16.53 5.64
CA ARG A 16 7.53 17.01 4.86
C ARG A 16 7.79 18.51 5.02
N TYR A 17 6.76 19.29 5.39
CA TYR A 17 6.85 20.73 5.55
C TYR A 17 6.94 21.15 7.03
N GLN A 18 7.19 20.22 7.96
CA GLN A 18 7.27 20.50 9.39
C GLN A 18 8.38 21.52 9.73
N ALA A 19 9.49 21.51 9.00
CA ALA A 19 10.59 22.46 9.21
C ALA A 19 10.29 23.89 8.72
N SER A 20 9.32 24.06 7.80
CA SER A 20 8.95 25.36 7.23
C SER A 20 7.47 25.37 6.86
N LEU A 21 6.62 25.48 7.88
CA LEU A 21 5.16 25.51 7.73
C LEU A 21 4.70 26.82 7.06
N LYS A 22 4.05 26.69 5.90
CA LYS A 22 3.33 27.78 5.23
C LYS A 22 1.87 27.81 5.70
N THR A 23 1.20 28.96 5.49
CA THR A 23 -0.23 29.14 5.80
C THR A 23 -1.12 28.09 5.15
N SER A 24 -0.80 27.65 3.93
CA SER A 24 -1.50 26.57 3.23
C SER A 24 -1.37 25.21 3.94
N HIS A 25 -0.18 24.86 4.43
CA HIS A 25 0.04 23.62 5.18
C HIS A 25 -0.72 23.64 6.52
N TYR A 26 -0.74 24.79 7.20
CA TYR A 26 -1.53 24.94 8.43
C TYR A 26 -3.03 24.75 8.21
N GLN A 27 -3.57 25.25 7.10
CA GLN A 27 -4.97 25.01 6.73
C GLN A 27 -5.24 23.53 6.43
N ALA A 28 -4.33 22.85 5.72
CA ALA A 28 -4.44 21.42 5.46
C ALA A 28 -4.45 20.59 6.75
N VAL A 29 -3.55 20.89 7.70
CA VAL A 29 -3.51 20.22 9.01
C VAL A 29 -4.79 20.45 9.81
N LYS A 30 -5.34 21.67 9.81
CA LYS A 30 -6.64 21.94 10.43
C LYS A 30 -7.78 21.14 9.80
N HIS A 31 -7.74 20.94 8.49
CA HIS A 31 -8.71 20.11 7.78
C HIS A 31 -8.60 18.63 8.22
N ILE A 32 -7.37 18.09 8.32
CA ILE A 32 -7.12 16.73 8.83
C ILE A 32 -7.69 16.56 10.25
N PHE A 33 -7.46 17.52 11.15
CA PHE A 33 -8.00 17.44 12.52
C PHE A 33 -9.53 17.51 12.57
N ARG A 34 -10.16 18.38 11.77
CA ARG A 34 -11.64 18.44 11.68
C ARG A 34 -12.22 17.14 11.16
N TYR A 35 -11.59 16.57 10.13
CA TYR A 35 -11.99 15.30 9.56
C TYR A 35 -11.87 14.15 10.58
N LEU A 36 -10.76 14.08 11.33
CA LEU A 36 -10.59 13.12 12.42
C LEU A 36 -11.68 13.26 13.50
N LYS A 37 -12.01 14.49 13.89
CA LYS A 37 -13.08 14.75 14.87
C LYS A 37 -14.44 14.24 14.40
N PHE A 38 -14.72 14.31 13.10
CA PHE A 38 -16.00 13.90 12.52
C PHE A 38 -16.05 12.42 12.12
N THR A 39 -14.92 11.74 12.09
CA THR A 39 -14.81 10.32 11.68
C THR A 39 -14.06 9.46 12.71
N PRO A 40 -14.47 9.46 14.00
CA PRO A 40 -13.73 8.75 15.05
C PRO A 40 -13.76 7.22 14.87
N GLU A 41 -14.82 6.68 14.26
CA GLU A 41 -15.00 5.24 14.08
C GLU A 41 -14.35 4.69 12.80
N LEU A 42 -13.92 5.58 11.90
CA LEU A 42 -13.26 5.17 10.67
C LEU A 42 -11.83 4.74 10.99
N GLY A 43 -11.46 3.53 10.59
CA GLY A 43 -10.10 3.00 10.76
C GLY A 43 -10.01 1.51 10.47
N VAL A 44 -8.80 1.04 10.16
CA VAL A 44 -8.51 -0.38 10.01
C VAL A 44 -8.17 -0.97 11.38
N TRP A 45 -8.95 -1.95 11.82
CA TRP A 45 -8.81 -2.59 13.13
C TRP A 45 -8.04 -3.90 13.01
N TYR A 46 -6.96 -4.03 13.79
CA TYR A 46 -6.20 -5.30 13.88
C TYR A 46 -6.82 -6.21 14.94
N SER A 47 -6.99 -7.48 14.59
CA SER A 47 -7.44 -8.54 15.49
C SER A 47 -6.31 -9.53 15.75
N SER A 48 -6.12 -9.94 17.02
CA SER A 48 -5.14 -10.96 17.42
C SER A 48 -5.57 -12.38 17.05
N GLU A 49 -6.86 -12.61 16.82
CA GLU A 49 -7.39 -13.92 16.45
C GLU A 49 -7.21 -14.18 14.95
N GLY A 50 -6.36 -15.17 14.61
CA GLY A 50 -6.18 -15.70 13.27
C GLY A 50 -5.40 -14.77 12.33
N PHE A 51 -4.10 -15.01 12.19
CA PHE A 51 -3.25 -14.27 11.26
C PHE A 51 -3.62 -14.60 9.80
N ARG A 52 -4.32 -13.69 9.11
CA ARG A 52 -4.50 -13.76 7.65
C ARG A 52 -3.74 -12.61 7.00
N MET A 53 -2.64 -12.97 6.34
CA MET A 53 -1.87 -12.05 5.49
C MET A 53 -2.59 -11.91 4.16
N LEU A 54 -3.28 -10.78 3.97
CA LEU A 54 -3.83 -10.40 2.69
C LEU A 54 -2.99 -9.25 2.13
N THR A 55 -2.22 -9.53 1.09
CA THR A 55 -1.41 -8.51 0.43
C THR A 55 -2.23 -7.89 -0.68
N LEU A 56 -2.84 -6.73 -0.37
CA LEU A 56 -3.56 -5.92 -1.34
C LEU A 56 -2.60 -4.93 -2.00
N LEU A 57 -2.36 -5.11 -3.29
CA LEU A 57 -1.67 -4.14 -4.13
C LEU A 57 -2.72 -3.45 -4.97
N ALA A 58 -3.09 -2.21 -4.62
CA ALA A 58 -3.68 -1.38 -5.65
C ALA A 58 -3.56 0.11 -5.32
N ALA A 59 -3.18 0.83 -6.37
CA ALA A 59 -3.38 2.26 -6.53
C ALA A 59 -4.89 2.55 -6.71
N GLY A 60 -5.74 2.17 -5.75
CA GLY A 60 -7.18 2.44 -5.82
C GLY A 60 -8.12 1.40 -5.23
N LEU A 61 -7.66 0.25 -4.72
CA LEU A 61 -8.50 -0.61 -3.89
C LEU A 61 -8.61 0.02 -2.51
N ILE A 62 -9.52 0.98 -2.44
CA ILE A 62 -10.07 1.49 -1.19
C ILE A 62 -10.49 0.27 -0.36
N ALA A 63 -10.15 0.27 0.92
CA ALA A 63 -10.49 -0.76 1.91
C ALA A 63 -11.97 -1.19 1.89
N ASN A 64 -12.85 -0.41 1.25
CA ASN A 64 -14.28 -0.64 1.03
C ASN A 64 -14.63 -1.91 0.26
N LYS A 65 -13.70 -2.54 -0.48
CA LYS A 65 -13.95 -3.86 -1.12
C LYS A 65 -13.55 -5.06 -0.27
N LEU A 66 -12.94 -4.85 0.89
CA LEU A 66 -12.84 -5.92 1.86
C LEU A 66 -14.22 -6.10 2.52
N PRO A 67 -14.67 -7.35 2.73
CA PRO A 67 -15.87 -7.56 3.52
C PRO A 67 -15.67 -6.90 4.88
N THR A 68 -16.73 -6.31 5.44
CA THR A 68 -16.76 -5.62 6.75
C THR A 68 -16.27 -6.48 7.92
N HIS A 69 -16.07 -7.79 7.68
CA HIS A 69 -15.56 -8.80 8.60
C HIS A 69 -14.16 -9.35 8.24
N ALA A 70 -13.47 -8.78 7.26
CA ALA A 70 -12.08 -9.14 7.00
C ALA A 70 -11.21 -8.66 8.16
N ARG A 71 -10.95 -9.56 9.12
CA ARG A 71 -9.97 -9.37 10.19
C ARG A 71 -8.58 -9.41 9.53
N ILE A 72 -8.01 -8.23 9.24
CA ILE A 72 -6.66 -8.12 8.67
C ILE A 72 -5.66 -8.00 9.82
N SER A 73 -4.71 -8.91 9.88
CA SER A 73 -3.76 -8.99 10.99
C SER A 73 -2.44 -8.27 10.71
N LEU A 74 -2.11 -8.04 9.44
CA LEU A 74 -0.94 -7.28 9.02
C LEU A 74 -1.27 -6.46 7.77
N VAL A 75 -1.18 -5.13 7.90
CA VAL A 75 -1.38 -4.19 6.80
C VAL A 75 -0.10 -3.39 6.63
N SER A 76 0.46 -3.46 5.43
CA SER A 76 1.54 -2.58 5.00
C SER A 76 1.08 -1.81 3.78
N TRP A 77 1.36 -0.51 3.76
CA TRP A 77 1.17 0.32 2.58
C TRP A 77 2.50 0.99 2.26
N SER A 78 2.74 1.29 0.97
CA SER A 78 3.79 2.23 0.57
C SER A 78 3.26 3.09 -0.57
N SER A 79 3.61 4.38 -0.54
CA SER A 79 3.33 5.31 -1.64
C SER A 79 4.65 5.97 -2.01
N ARG A 80 5.21 5.55 -3.13
CA ARG A 80 6.50 6.03 -3.62
C ARG A 80 6.27 6.68 -4.98
N LYS A 81 6.83 7.88 -5.17
CA LYS A 81 6.93 8.48 -6.51
C LYS A 81 7.86 7.59 -7.33
N GLN A 82 7.42 7.15 -8.52
CA GLN A 82 8.26 6.36 -9.40
C GLN A 82 9.55 7.12 -9.73
N GLY A 83 10.69 6.45 -9.53
CA GLY A 83 12.02 7.02 -9.75
C GLY A 83 12.45 6.97 -11.22
N CYS A 84 11.91 6.03 -11.99
CA CYS A 84 12.09 5.93 -13.43
C CYS A 84 10.78 6.26 -14.16
N VAL A 85 10.90 6.69 -15.42
CA VAL A 85 9.76 6.89 -16.31
C VAL A 85 9.34 5.51 -16.82
N SER A 86 8.21 5.00 -16.34
CA SER A 86 7.63 3.77 -16.86
C SER A 86 7.12 3.99 -18.29
N LEU A 87 7.43 3.08 -19.22
CA LEU A 87 7.00 3.17 -20.61
C LEU A 87 5.54 2.72 -20.78
N SER A 88 4.96 2.08 -19.77
CA SER A 88 3.54 1.72 -19.72
C SER A 88 2.99 1.66 -18.30
N THR A 89 1.66 1.70 -18.14
CA THR A 89 1.00 1.46 -16.84
C THR A 89 1.26 0.05 -16.30
N THR A 90 1.32 -0.94 -17.21
CA THR A 90 1.56 -2.35 -16.87
C THR A 90 2.95 -2.54 -16.25
N GLU A 91 3.98 -1.89 -16.81
CA GLU A 91 5.34 -1.94 -16.27
C GLU A 91 5.43 -1.27 -14.89
N ALA A 92 4.80 -0.10 -14.75
CA ALA A 92 4.71 0.63 -13.49
C ALA A 92 4.09 -0.22 -12.38
N GLU A 93 2.97 -0.86 -12.67
CA GLU A 93 2.29 -1.75 -11.71
C GLU A 93 3.10 -3.02 -11.44
N TYR A 94 3.76 -3.60 -12.45
CA TYR A 94 4.63 -4.75 -12.26
C TYR A 94 5.79 -4.45 -11.29
N ILE A 95 6.43 -3.30 -11.41
CA ILE A 95 7.47 -2.83 -10.48
C ILE A 95 6.90 -2.70 -9.06
N VAL A 96 5.68 -2.14 -8.94
CA VAL A 96 4.98 -1.98 -7.66
C VAL A 96 4.67 -3.35 -7.03
N VAL A 97 4.22 -4.33 -7.82
CA VAL A 97 4.00 -5.72 -7.37
C VAL A 97 5.30 -6.34 -6.87
N ALA A 98 6.40 -6.23 -7.63
CA ALA A 98 7.70 -6.78 -7.23
C ALA A 98 8.24 -6.14 -5.93
N SER A 99 8.10 -4.82 -5.77
CA SER A 99 8.47 -4.11 -4.55
C SER A 99 7.66 -4.59 -3.35
N CYS A 100 6.37 -4.84 -3.53
CA CYS A 100 5.50 -5.33 -2.46
C CYS A 100 5.82 -6.77 -2.06
N CYS A 101 6.11 -7.66 -3.02
CA CYS A 101 6.60 -9.02 -2.72
C CYS A 101 7.88 -8.97 -1.85
N SER A 102 8.82 -8.08 -2.19
CA SER A 102 10.06 -7.92 -1.42
C SER A 102 9.79 -7.44 0.00
N GLN A 103 8.92 -6.44 0.16
CA GLN A 103 8.52 -5.93 1.47
C GLN A 103 7.80 -7.00 2.32
N LEU A 104 6.98 -7.82 1.67
CA LEU A 104 6.24 -8.90 2.30
C LEU A 104 7.16 -9.99 2.84
N LEU A 105 8.13 -10.43 2.03
CA LEU A 105 9.15 -11.40 2.45
C LEU A 105 9.98 -10.87 3.61
N TRP A 106 10.36 -9.58 3.57
CA TRP A 106 11.09 -8.94 4.65
C TRP A 106 10.27 -8.94 5.96
N MET A 107 9.00 -8.53 5.91
CA MET A 107 8.12 -8.58 7.09
C MET A 107 7.93 -10.01 7.61
N MET A 108 7.75 -10.98 6.73
CA MET A 108 7.64 -12.38 7.14
C MET A 108 8.90 -12.86 7.86
N SER A 109 10.08 -12.49 7.37
CA SER A 109 11.34 -12.82 8.03
C SER A 109 11.45 -12.15 9.39
N ASP A 110 11.10 -10.87 9.49
CA ASP A 110 11.22 -10.07 10.72
C ASP A 110 10.27 -10.57 11.81
N PHE A 111 9.05 -10.97 11.43
CA PHE A 111 8.05 -11.54 12.35
C PHE A 111 8.14 -13.07 12.51
N GLY A 112 9.11 -13.74 11.87
CA GLY A 112 9.27 -15.20 11.93
C GLY A 112 8.09 -15.99 11.33
N LEU A 113 7.34 -15.40 10.40
CA LEU A 113 6.15 -15.98 9.79
C LEU A 113 6.51 -16.88 8.61
N ARG A 114 6.02 -18.13 8.63
CA ARG A 114 6.13 -19.06 7.50
C ARG A 114 4.79 -19.13 6.77
N CYS A 115 4.74 -18.57 5.57
CA CYS A 115 3.56 -18.64 4.70
C CYS A 115 3.96 -19.25 3.35
N GLY A 116 3.26 -20.29 2.90
CA GLY A 116 3.59 -20.99 1.65
C GLY A 116 3.09 -20.25 0.41
N ARG A 117 1.82 -19.81 0.40
CA ARG A 117 1.22 -19.12 -0.74
C ARG A 117 0.43 -17.93 -0.25
N ILE A 118 0.84 -16.74 -0.68
CA ILE A 118 0.21 -15.49 -0.27
C ILE A 118 -0.61 -14.96 -1.44
N PRO A 119 -1.92 -14.74 -1.27
CA PRO A 119 -2.74 -14.14 -2.31
C PRO A 119 -2.32 -12.68 -2.51
N LEU A 120 -1.83 -12.38 -3.72
CA LEU A 120 -1.58 -11.03 -4.21
C LEU A 120 -2.77 -10.61 -5.08
N LEU A 121 -3.44 -9.53 -4.69
CA LEU A 121 -4.51 -8.93 -5.48
C LEU A 121 -3.95 -7.73 -6.23
N VAL A 122 -4.12 -7.73 -7.55
CA VAL A 122 -3.70 -6.69 -8.49
C VAL A 122 -4.92 -6.32 -9.32
N ASP A 123 -5.16 -5.03 -9.55
CA ASP A 123 -6.29 -4.50 -10.30
C ASP A 123 -6.13 -4.61 -11.83
N SER A 124 -4.91 -4.84 -12.30
CA SER A 124 -4.57 -4.93 -13.71
C SER A 124 -4.36 -6.36 -14.21
N THR A 125 -5.16 -6.74 -15.20
CA THR A 125 -5.10 -8.06 -15.84
C THR A 125 -3.83 -8.25 -16.67
N SER A 126 -3.30 -7.20 -17.29
CA SER A 126 -2.02 -7.24 -18.01
C SER A 126 -0.86 -7.47 -17.05
N THR A 127 -0.86 -6.81 -15.90
CA THR A 127 0.15 -6.98 -14.85
C THR A 127 0.10 -8.40 -14.27
N ILE A 128 -1.09 -8.96 -14.05
CA ILE A 128 -1.27 -10.36 -13.63
C ILE A 128 -0.70 -11.32 -14.69
N PHE A 129 -0.95 -11.04 -15.97
CA PHE A 129 -0.45 -11.86 -17.06
C PHE A 129 1.09 -11.84 -17.12
N VAL A 130 1.72 -10.66 -17.03
CA VAL A 130 3.18 -10.53 -17.01
C VAL A 130 3.79 -11.21 -15.78
N ALA A 131 3.19 -11.05 -14.60
CA ALA A 131 3.67 -11.67 -13.37
C ALA A 131 3.61 -13.21 -13.40
N LYS A 132 2.64 -13.79 -14.11
CA LYS A 132 2.52 -15.26 -14.28
C LYS A 132 3.46 -15.82 -15.35
N ASN A 133 3.93 -15.00 -16.28
CA ASN A 133 4.75 -15.45 -17.41
C ASN A 133 6.23 -15.16 -17.16
N SER A 134 6.97 -16.14 -16.61
CA SER A 134 8.41 -16.04 -16.34
C SER A 134 9.29 -15.83 -17.60
N ILE A 135 8.73 -16.04 -18.79
CA ILE A 135 9.44 -15.96 -20.08
C ILE A 135 9.80 -14.51 -20.47
N LEU A 136 9.08 -13.50 -19.95
CA LEU A 136 9.34 -12.08 -20.25
C LEU A 136 10.42 -11.46 -19.35
N HIS A 137 10.83 -12.11 -18.24
CA HIS A 137 11.86 -11.60 -17.33
C HIS A 137 13.22 -11.38 -18.00
N SER A 138 13.51 -12.09 -19.09
CA SER A 138 14.77 -11.95 -19.83
C SER A 138 14.79 -10.73 -20.76
N ARG A 139 13.63 -10.16 -21.11
CA ARG A 139 13.50 -9.00 -22.01
C ARG A 139 13.29 -7.67 -21.29
N THR A 140 12.90 -7.66 -20.02
CA THR A 140 12.89 -6.47 -19.15
C THR A 140 14.24 -6.25 -18.46
N LYS A 141 15.33 -6.38 -19.22
CA LYS A 141 16.70 -6.14 -18.75
C LYS A 141 17.10 -4.65 -18.76
N HIS A 142 16.15 -3.75 -18.94
CA HIS A 142 16.39 -2.30 -18.98
C HIS A 142 15.44 -1.56 -18.04
N ILE A 143 15.55 -1.84 -16.75
CA ILE A 143 14.97 -1.00 -15.71
C ILE A 143 16.15 -0.56 -14.84
N ASP A 144 16.78 0.53 -15.25
CA ASP A 144 17.69 1.35 -14.42
C ASP A 144 16.85 2.41 -13.67
#